data_AF-A0A165ZZN6-F1
#
_entry.id   AF-A0A165ZZN6-F1
#
_cell.length_a   1.000
_cell.length_b   1.000
_cell.length_c   1.000
_cell.angle_alpha   90.00
_cell.angle_beta   90.00
_cell.angle_gamma   90.00
#
_symmetry.space_group_name_H-M   'P 1'
#
loop_
_entity.id
_entity.type
_entity.pdbx_description
1 polymer ?
#
loop_
_entity_poly.entity_id
_entity_poly.type
_entity_poly.pdbx_seq_one_letter_code
_entity_poly.pdbx_strand_id
1 'polypeptide(L)'
;MANIILGCDSNGVNDKKCRDTVAKILKKAGHTVEVLPIAPGPFADASYSKSNKGKIGVYLIAAGITSIADAYDGNISFKYTYFGIRGDLGNSRMSSMKDFKTKPISKDKPGDCISKSCNKLAGKTFPQMNEIIKSKCNVTFGTTPEEIGNNLVKAIGGSNNINSSSDKDSVSSIKEALKEVLSGWDGDVECFVREDTVYVRKIKDPSTAKLEIIESKNVIYDSVSVTDVNPSTVNSLKVNYKNRVIVIEDKNLQKRFGKIESQVSASNVKSMKEAESFARTEWNKLRRDNGHILEVKVIGHTKWKAGAWCRVYLPSFSIDDYMYITKMSQEDSDGDWICSLTLRDYPPSLGEPKKESGEENTK
;
A
#
# COMPACT_ATOMS: atom_id res chain seq x y z
N MET A 1 8.09 -10.12 -19.89
CA MET A 1 9.43 -9.76 -19.38
C MET A 1 10.15 -8.96 -20.45
N ALA A 2 10.90 -7.91 -20.08
CA ALA A 2 11.52 -6.99 -21.05
C ALA A 2 13.01 -6.80 -20.76
N ASN A 3 13.80 -6.60 -21.83
CA ASN A 3 15.21 -6.24 -21.76
C ASN A 3 15.33 -4.72 -21.79
N ILE A 4 15.72 -4.12 -20.68
CA ILE A 4 15.74 -2.69 -20.43
C ILE A 4 17.18 -2.17 -20.40
N ILE A 5 17.43 -1.10 -21.15
CA ILE A 5 18.60 -0.23 -20.97
C ILE A 5 18.17 0.99 -20.17
N LEU A 6 18.72 1.16 -18.97
CA LEU A 6 18.38 2.25 -18.05
C LEU A 6 19.52 3.28 -17.97
N GLY A 7 19.21 4.55 -18.22
CA GLY A 7 20.13 5.68 -18.00
C GLY A 7 19.47 6.86 -17.28
N CYS A 8 20.29 7.85 -16.93
CA CYS A 8 19.87 9.07 -16.21
C CYS A 8 20.67 10.28 -16.71
N ASP A 9 20.01 11.44 -16.79
CA ASP A 9 20.45 12.66 -17.49
C ASP A 9 21.45 13.56 -16.73
N SER A 10 22.26 13.02 -15.81
CA SER A 10 23.15 13.86 -14.98
C SER A 10 24.26 13.03 -14.30
N ASN A 11 25.35 13.70 -13.91
CA ASN A 11 26.54 13.14 -13.26
C ASN A 11 26.58 13.27 -11.73
N GLY A 12 25.45 13.55 -11.06
CA GLY A 12 25.38 13.77 -9.62
C GLY A 12 25.16 12.50 -8.77
N VAL A 13 25.47 12.61 -7.47
CA VAL A 13 25.25 11.52 -6.47
C VAL A 13 23.77 11.17 -6.34
N ASN A 14 22.88 12.16 -6.42
CA ASN A 14 21.42 11.95 -6.36
C ASN A 14 20.88 11.24 -7.62
N ASP A 15 21.50 11.45 -8.77
CA ASP A 15 21.13 10.79 -10.02
C ASP A 15 21.48 9.30 -9.99
N LYS A 16 22.67 8.98 -9.46
CA LYS A 16 23.07 7.60 -9.21
C LYS A 16 22.07 6.91 -8.28
N LYS A 17 21.72 7.55 -7.17
CA LYS A 17 20.74 7.00 -6.21
C LYS A 17 19.38 6.75 -6.89
N CYS A 18 18.86 7.72 -7.64
CA CYS A 18 17.59 7.59 -8.34
C CYS A 18 17.61 6.42 -9.34
N ARG A 19 18.61 6.39 -10.22
CA ARG A 19 18.82 5.30 -11.20
C ARG A 19 18.92 3.94 -10.53
N ASP A 20 19.71 3.81 -9.46
CA ASP A 20 19.94 2.53 -8.80
C ASP A 20 18.67 2.02 -8.08
N THR A 21 17.88 2.92 -7.49
CA THR A 21 16.57 2.57 -6.91
C THR A 21 15.59 2.12 -7.99
N VAL A 22 15.46 2.87 -9.09
CA VAL A 22 14.60 2.51 -10.23
C VAL A 22 15.03 1.16 -10.82
N ALA A 23 16.34 0.91 -10.96
CA ALA A 23 16.87 -0.36 -11.43
C ALA A 23 16.45 -1.54 -10.53
N LYS A 24 16.52 -1.37 -9.20
CA LYS A 24 16.09 -2.40 -8.24
C LYS A 24 14.61 -2.72 -8.39
N ILE A 25 13.77 -1.70 -8.54
CA ILE A 25 12.31 -1.86 -8.70
C ILE A 25 11.99 -2.60 -10.00
N LEU A 26 12.59 -2.19 -11.12
CA LEU A 26 12.39 -2.85 -12.42
C LEU A 26 12.88 -4.31 -12.40
N LYS A 27 14.01 -4.60 -11.75
CA LYS A 27 14.50 -5.97 -11.56
C LYS A 27 13.54 -6.80 -10.70
N LYS A 28 13.02 -6.23 -9.60
CA LYS A 28 12.03 -6.89 -8.73
C LYS A 28 10.72 -7.19 -9.47
N ALA A 29 10.36 -6.38 -10.46
CA ALA A 29 9.22 -6.62 -11.35
C ALA A 29 9.49 -7.68 -12.44
N GLY A 30 10.65 -8.34 -12.44
CA GLY A 30 10.99 -9.42 -13.37
C GLY A 30 11.55 -8.97 -14.72
N HIS A 31 12.04 -7.72 -14.83
CA HIS A 31 12.73 -7.25 -16.02
C HIS A 31 14.25 -7.48 -15.95
N THR A 32 14.86 -7.74 -17.10
CA THR A 32 16.32 -7.74 -17.23
C THR A 32 16.77 -6.30 -17.44
N VAL A 33 17.54 -5.74 -16.50
CA VAL A 33 17.94 -4.33 -16.52
C VAL A 33 19.45 -4.18 -16.61
N GLU A 34 19.90 -3.64 -17.74
CA GLU A 34 21.26 -3.15 -17.98
C GLU A 34 21.33 -1.68 -17.55
N VAL A 35 22.16 -1.39 -16.54
CA VAL A 35 22.27 -0.05 -15.96
C VAL A 35 23.49 0.64 -16.56
N LEU A 36 23.27 1.70 -17.33
CA LEU A 36 24.36 2.47 -17.95
C LEU A 36 25.08 3.34 -16.92
N PRO A 37 26.39 3.61 -17.09
CA PRO A 37 27.15 4.52 -16.23
C PRO A 37 26.52 5.91 -16.10
N ILE A 38 26.74 6.55 -14.95
CA ILE A 38 26.37 7.96 -14.73
C ILE A 38 27.43 8.83 -15.41
N ALA A 39 27.13 9.33 -16.61
CA ALA A 39 27.96 10.30 -17.35
C ALA A 39 27.11 11.01 -18.43
N PRO A 40 27.58 12.11 -19.03
CA PRO A 40 26.82 12.88 -20.02
C PRO A 40 26.51 12.15 -21.34
N GLY A 41 27.28 11.11 -21.69
CA GLY A 41 27.21 10.43 -22.99
C GLY A 41 26.59 9.02 -23.03
N PRO A 42 26.73 8.15 -22.01
CA PRO A 42 26.39 6.73 -22.15
C PRO A 42 24.98 6.42 -22.62
N PHE A 43 23.97 7.18 -22.18
CA PHE A 43 22.60 6.95 -22.63
C PHE A 43 22.37 7.41 -24.07
N ALA A 44 22.97 8.54 -24.48
CA ALA A 44 22.94 8.96 -25.87
C ALA A 44 23.62 7.91 -26.77
N ASP A 45 24.82 7.45 -26.39
CA ASP A 45 25.56 6.41 -27.12
C ASP A 45 24.73 5.12 -27.25
N ALA A 46 24.12 4.69 -26.15
CA ALA A 46 23.24 3.52 -26.14
C ALA A 46 21.97 3.71 -27.00
N SER A 47 21.42 4.93 -27.03
CA SER A 47 20.23 5.27 -27.81
C SER A 47 20.51 5.20 -29.31
N TYR A 48 21.69 5.60 -29.76
CA TYR A 48 22.06 5.58 -31.18
C TYR A 48 22.72 4.26 -31.63
N SER A 49 23.08 3.39 -30.69
CA SER A 49 23.68 2.10 -31.02
C SER A 49 22.68 1.11 -31.61
N LYS A 50 22.98 0.62 -32.82
CA LYS A 50 22.22 -0.45 -33.49
C LYS A 50 22.18 -1.76 -32.70
N SER A 51 23.13 -2.01 -31.79
CA SER A 51 23.14 -3.22 -30.95
C SER A 51 21.99 -3.28 -29.94
N ASN A 52 21.35 -2.14 -29.66
CA ASN A 52 20.21 -2.05 -28.76
C ASN A 52 18.85 -2.13 -29.48
N LYS A 53 18.88 -2.40 -30.80
CA LYS A 53 17.66 -2.63 -31.58
C LYS A 53 16.88 -3.81 -31.01
N GLY A 54 15.62 -3.56 -30.62
CA GLY A 54 14.75 -4.55 -29.98
C GLY A 54 14.64 -4.44 -28.46
N LYS A 55 15.55 -3.71 -27.79
CA LYS A 55 15.48 -3.44 -26.35
C LYS A 55 14.55 -2.25 -26.04
N ILE A 56 14.10 -2.15 -24.78
CA ILE A 56 13.38 -0.98 -24.25
C ILE A 56 14.40 -0.01 -23.66
N GLY A 57 14.34 1.26 -24.06
CA GLY A 57 15.08 2.33 -23.42
C GLY A 57 14.28 2.91 -22.24
N VAL A 58 14.90 3.13 -21.09
CA VAL A 58 14.32 3.89 -19.99
C VAL A 58 15.26 5.05 -19.66
N TYR A 59 14.78 6.28 -19.82
CA TYR A 59 15.57 7.47 -19.56
C TYR A 59 14.98 8.30 -18.42
N LEU A 60 15.76 8.50 -17.36
CA LEU A 60 15.41 9.37 -16.24
C LEU A 60 15.91 10.79 -16.53
N ILE A 61 14.99 11.71 -16.79
CA ILE A 61 15.31 13.05 -17.28
C ILE A 61 14.67 14.16 -16.44
N ALA A 62 15.25 15.35 -16.51
CA ALA A 62 14.55 16.58 -16.18
C ALA A 62 13.39 16.83 -17.18
N ALA A 63 12.45 17.73 -16.83
CA ALA A 63 11.41 18.14 -17.76
C ALA A 63 11.99 18.88 -18.98
N GLY A 64 12.10 18.16 -20.10
CA GLY A 64 12.55 18.62 -21.41
C GLY A 64 11.92 17.79 -22.53
N ILE A 65 12.01 18.28 -23.77
CA ILE A 65 11.33 17.67 -24.94
C ILE A 65 12.30 17.06 -25.94
N THR A 66 13.57 17.44 -25.91
CA THR A 66 14.57 17.07 -26.94
C THR A 66 14.68 15.56 -27.14
N SER A 67 15.03 14.82 -26.08
CA SER A 67 15.19 13.36 -26.15
C SER A 67 13.89 12.62 -26.43
N ILE A 68 12.74 13.19 -26.02
CA ILE A 68 11.41 12.64 -26.30
C ILE A 68 11.09 12.77 -27.79
N ALA A 69 11.40 13.91 -28.37
CA ALA A 69 11.17 14.20 -29.78
C ALA A 69 12.06 13.33 -30.68
N ASP A 70 13.33 13.12 -30.31
CA ASP A 70 14.23 12.19 -31.01
C ASP A 70 13.72 10.74 -30.96
N ALA A 71 13.20 10.31 -29.82
CA ALA A 71 12.57 9.00 -29.70
C ALA A 71 11.35 8.85 -30.61
N TYR A 72 10.51 9.87 -30.65
CA TYR A 72 9.29 9.87 -31.44
C TYR A 72 9.56 9.92 -32.95
N ASP A 73 10.53 10.72 -33.38
CA ASP A 73 10.96 10.80 -34.78
C ASP A 73 11.66 9.51 -35.25
N GLY A 74 11.97 8.59 -34.33
CA GLY A 74 12.64 7.33 -34.63
C GLY A 74 14.15 7.48 -34.88
N ASN A 75 14.76 8.55 -34.35
CA ASN A 75 16.19 8.81 -34.45
C ASN A 75 17.02 7.87 -33.55
N ILE A 76 16.37 7.16 -32.62
CA ILE A 76 16.99 6.21 -31.69
C ILE A 76 16.71 4.75 -32.07
N SER A 77 17.60 3.87 -31.66
CA SER A 77 17.62 2.45 -32.01
C SER A 77 16.68 1.58 -31.15
N PHE A 78 16.20 2.05 -30.00
CA PHE A 78 15.33 1.26 -29.12
C PHE A 78 13.99 0.90 -29.79
N LYS A 79 13.43 -0.26 -29.39
CA LYS A 79 12.08 -0.68 -29.85
C LYS A 79 11.01 0.28 -29.36
N TYR A 80 11.13 0.70 -28.11
CA TYR A 80 10.23 1.63 -27.43
C TYR A 80 11.01 2.31 -26.30
N THR A 81 10.65 3.56 -25.99
CA THR A 81 11.34 4.33 -24.95
C THR A 81 10.39 4.86 -23.91
N TYR A 82 10.72 4.69 -22.63
CA TYR A 82 10.00 5.28 -21.52
C TYR A 82 10.84 6.39 -20.90
N PHE A 83 10.22 7.55 -20.66
CA PHE A 83 10.85 8.68 -20.00
C PHE A 83 10.27 8.81 -18.59
N GLY A 84 11.14 8.74 -17.58
CA GLY A 84 10.80 9.04 -16.19
C GLY A 84 11.13 10.50 -15.88
N ILE A 85 10.14 11.39 -15.91
CA ILE A 85 10.33 12.79 -15.53
C ILE A 85 10.51 12.88 -14.02
N ARG A 86 11.62 13.49 -13.64
CA ARG A 86 12.07 13.62 -12.25
C ARG A 86 11.62 14.93 -11.61
N GLY A 87 10.56 14.86 -10.80
CA GLY A 87 10.09 16.00 -10.00
C GLY A 87 11.03 16.37 -8.84
N ASP A 88 11.87 15.43 -8.40
CA ASP A 88 12.85 15.62 -7.32
C ASP A 88 14.01 16.56 -7.71
N LEU A 89 14.20 16.80 -9.01
CA LEU A 89 15.24 17.73 -9.48
C LEU A 89 14.88 19.20 -9.24
N GLY A 90 13.67 19.50 -8.76
CA GLY A 90 13.29 20.82 -8.26
C GLY A 90 13.40 21.97 -9.28
N ASN A 91 13.64 21.67 -10.57
CA ASN A 91 13.65 22.71 -11.58
C ASN A 91 12.22 23.26 -11.70
N SER A 92 12.11 24.58 -11.84
CA SER A 92 10.83 25.31 -11.82
C SER A 92 9.82 24.88 -12.89
N ARG A 93 10.20 23.97 -13.79
CA ARG A 93 9.39 23.47 -14.89
C ARG A 93 8.39 22.39 -14.46
N MET A 94 8.76 21.50 -13.53
CA MET A 94 7.93 20.34 -13.19
C MET A 94 8.23 19.75 -11.80
N SER A 95 7.51 20.18 -10.76
CA SER A 95 7.74 19.73 -9.37
C SER A 95 6.61 18.91 -8.76
N SER A 96 5.46 18.78 -9.45
CA SER A 96 4.30 18.05 -8.93
C SER A 96 3.50 17.33 -10.02
N MET A 97 2.67 16.37 -9.62
CA MET A 97 1.74 15.69 -10.53
C MET A 97 0.72 16.65 -11.15
N LYS A 98 0.32 17.70 -10.40
CA LYS A 98 -0.55 18.76 -10.93
C LYS A 98 0.14 19.44 -12.10
N ASP A 99 1.39 19.86 -11.90
CA ASP A 99 2.20 20.49 -12.94
C ASP A 99 2.33 19.58 -14.16
N PHE A 100 2.58 18.28 -13.95
CA PHE A 100 2.73 17.30 -15.04
C PHE A 100 1.49 17.25 -15.94
N LYS A 101 0.31 17.36 -15.35
CA LYS A 101 -0.97 17.31 -16.05
C LYS A 101 -1.35 18.63 -16.70
N THR A 102 -1.03 19.76 -16.06
CA THR A 102 -1.61 21.07 -16.43
C THR A 102 -0.64 22.04 -17.03
N LYS A 103 0.67 21.94 -16.78
CA LYS A 103 1.67 22.89 -17.30
C LYS A 103 2.11 22.47 -18.70
N PRO A 104 1.94 23.35 -19.71
CA PRO A 104 2.53 23.14 -21.03
C PRO A 104 4.06 23.16 -20.94
N ILE A 105 4.72 22.31 -21.72
CA ILE A 105 6.18 22.32 -21.81
C ILE A 105 6.63 23.34 -22.86
N SER A 106 7.45 24.29 -22.45
CA SER A 106 8.12 25.21 -23.37
C SER A 106 9.19 24.47 -24.17
N LYS A 107 9.55 25.00 -25.34
CA LYS A 107 10.73 24.54 -26.05
C LYS A 107 11.96 24.63 -25.12
N ASP A 108 12.85 23.66 -25.21
CA ASP A 108 14.19 23.78 -24.63
C ASP A 108 14.92 25.00 -25.25
N LYS A 109 16.06 25.44 -24.67
CA LYS A 109 16.69 26.68 -25.12
C LYS A 109 16.92 26.66 -26.64
N PRO A 110 16.87 27.82 -27.33
CA PRO A 110 17.10 27.88 -28.77
C PRO A 110 18.40 27.15 -29.15
N GLY A 111 18.29 26.09 -29.96
CA GLY A 111 19.43 25.25 -30.37
C GLY A 111 19.44 23.83 -29.79
N ASP A 112 18.79 23.58 -28.65
CA ASP A 112 18.84 22.26 -27.98
C ASP A 112 17.91 21.23 -28.66
N CYS A 113 16.79 21.66 -29.23
CA CYS A 113 15.77 20.78 -29.82
C CYS A 113 15.86 20.79 -31.35
N ILE A 114 16.62 19.84 -31.92
CA ILE A 114 16.90 19.71 -33.36
C ILE A 114 15.89 18.81 -34.08
N SER A 115 15.14 17.98 -33.33
CA SER A 115 14.10 17.10 -33.87
C SER A 115 12.92 17.90 -34.49
N LYS A 116 12.36 17.36 -35.58
CA LYS A 116 11.26 17.99 -36.33
C LYS A 116 9.98 18.06 -35.49
N SER A 117 9.79 17.10 -34.59
CA SER A 117 8.61 17.03 -33.71
C SER A 117 8.69 17.95 -32.49
N CYS A 118 9.82 18.60 -32.22
CA CYS A 118 9.96 19.55 -31.12
C CYS A 118 8.87 20.65 -31.15
N ASN A 119 8.63 21.26 -32.32
CA ASN A 119 7.62 22.31 -32.46
C ASN A 119 6.19 21.76 -32.31
N LYS A 120 5.96 20.48 -32.64
CA LYS A 120 4.66 19.80 -32.48
C LYS A 120 4.36 19.50 -31.01
N LEU A 121 5.39 19.18 -30.23
CA LEU A 121 5.26 18.83 -28.82
C LEU A 121 5.30 20.06 -27.90
N ALA A 122 6.00 21.11 -28.30
CA ALA A 122 6.03 22.37 -27.56
C ALA A 122 4.61 22.95 -27.35
N GLY A 123 4.34 23.46 -26.15
CA GLY A 123 3.04 24.00 -25.78
C GLY A 123 1.98 22.94 -25.44
N LYS A 124 2.34 21.64 -25.44
CA LYS A 124 1.49 20.56 -24.94
C LYS A 124 1.84 20.20 -23.50
N THR A 125 0.87 19.67 -22.76
CA THR A 125 1.12 19.00 -21.48
C THR A 125 1.64 17.59 -21.72
N PHE A 126 2.30 16.96 -20.74
CA PHE A 126 2.79 15.59 -20.93
C PHE A 126 1.70 14.55 -21.24
N PRO A 127 0.49 14.61 -20.66
CA PRO A 127 -0.62 13.76 -21.10
C PRO A 127 -0.98 13.93 -22.58
N GLN A 128 -1.04 15.18 -23.06
CA GLN A 128 -1.29 15.46 -24.48
C GLN A 128 -0.14 14.95 -25.36
N MET A 129 1.10 15.10 -24.90
CA MET A 129 2.27 14.56 -25.60
C MET A 129 2.21 13.03 -25.68
N ASN A 130 1.85 12.34 -24.59
CA ASN A 130 1.74 10.88 -24.57
C ASN A 130 0.78 10.37 -25.64
N GLU A 131 -0.35 11.04 -25.88
CA GLU A 131 -1.26 10.67 -26.97
C GLU A 131 -0.63 10.81 -28.37
N ILE A 132 0.25 11.81 -28.55
CA ILE A 132 0.94 12.07 -29.81
C ILE A 132 2.05 11.03 -30.05
N ILE A 133 2.80 10.69 -29.00
CA ILE A 133 4.06 9.93 -29.10
C ILE A 133 3.93 8.43 -28.79
N LYS A 134 2.75 7.97 -28.35
CA LYS A 134 2.47 6.60 -27.87
C LYS A 134 2.94 5.46 -28.77
N SER A 135 3.13 5.70 -30.07
CA SER A 135 3.62 4.69 -31.02
C SER A 135 5.12 4.35 -30.83
N LYS A 136 5.89 5.22 -30.18
CA LYS A 136 7.35 5.10 -30.05
C LYS A 136 7.85 5.29 -28.63
N CYS A 137 7.16 6.11 -27.84
CA CYS A 137 7.56 6.37 -26.47
C CYS A 137 6.40 6.73 -25.55
N ASN A 138 6.67 6.71 -24.25
CA ASN A 138 5.74 7.10 -23.20
C ASN A 138 6.48 7.87 -22.10
N VAL A 139 5.82 8.85 -21.51
CA VAL A 139 6.35 9.69 -20.46
C VAL A 139 5.56 9.47 -19.17
N THR A 140 6.30 9.22 -18.09
CA THR A 140 5.78 9.08 -16.72
C THR A 140 6.41 10.13 -15.81
N PHE A 141 5.85 10.32 -14.63
CA PHE A 141 6.34 11.30 -13.64
C PHE A 141 6.43 10.69 -12.25
N GLY A 142 7.37 11.19 -11.45
CA GLY A 142 7.38 10.96 -10.01
C GLY A 142 8.27 11.95 -9.27
N THR A 143 7.98 12.13 -7.98
CA THR A 143 8.70 13.03 -7.05
C THR A 143 9.71 12.31 -6.17
N THR A 144 9.70 10.98 -6.18
CA THR A 144 10.68 10.13 -5.50
C THR A 144 11.17 9.04 -6.43
N PRO A 145 12.41 8.51 -6.24
CA PRO A 145 12.90 7.37 -7.01
C PRO A 145 11.95 6.16 -7.01
N GLU A 146 11.28 5.91 -5.89
CA GLU A 146 10.32 4.83 -5.71
C GLU A 146 9.06 5.04 -6.56
N GLU A 147 8.50 6.25 -6.54
CA GLU A 147 7.34 6.63 -7.35
C GLU A 147 7.65 6.51 -8.84
N ILE A 148 8.81 7.02 -9.27
CA ILE A 148 9.29 6.94 -10.65
C ILE A 148 9.40 5.48 -11.09
N GLY A 149 10.05 4.63 -10.27
CA GLY A 149 10.23 3.21 -10.58
C GLY A 149 8.89 2.47 -10.71
N ASN A 150 7.95 2.69 -9.79
CA ASN A 150 6.64 2.05 -9.83
C ASN A 150 5.79 2.50 -11.03
N ASN A 151 5.83 3.78 -11.39
CA ASN A 151 5.10 4.29 -12.54
C ASN A 151 5.67 3.76 -13.85
N LEU A 152 6.99 3.60 -13.95
CA LEU A 152 7.64 2.94 -15.10
C LEU A 152 7.25 1.45 -15.20
N VAL A 153 7.20 0.71 -14.09
CA VAL A 153 6.73 -0.69 -14.10
C VAL A 153 5.31 -0.78 -14.65
N LYS A 154 4.39 0.09 -14.18
CA LYS A 154 3.01 0.15 -14.67
C LYS A 154 2.95 0.43 -16.18
N ALA A 155 3.74 1.39 -16.66
CA ALA A 155 3.77 1.79 -18.07
C ALA A 155 4.38 0.71 -18.98
N ILE A 156 5.42 0.00 -18.52
CA ILE A 156 6.05 -1.10 -19.26
C ILE A 156 5.16 -2.35 -19.29
N GLY A 157 4.42 -2.60 -18.22
CA GLY A 157 3.53 -3.75 -18.07
C GLY A 157 2.29 -3.75 -18.96
N GLY A 158 2.07 -2.72 -19.79
CA GLY A 158 0.96 -2.67 -20.74
C GLY A 158 -0.35 -2.15 -20.17
N SER A 159 -0.35 -1.58 -18.96
CA SER A 159 -1.48 -0.78 -18.47
C SER A 159 -1.49 0.59 -19.17
N ASN A 160 -1.75 0.60 -20.48
CA ASN A 160 -2.12 1.81 -21.23
C ASN A 160 -3.54 2.22 -20.85
N ASN A 161 -3.71 2.72 -19.63
CA ASN A 161 -4.90 3.45 -19.21
C ASN A 161 -4.52 4.90 -18.98
N ILE A 162 -4.28 5.63 -20.07
CA ILE A 162 -4.23 7.10 -20.05
C ILE A 162 -5.66 7.68 -20.18
N ASN A 163 -6.68 6.86 -20.45
CA ASN A 163 -8.09 7.27 -20.51
C ASN A 163 -9.04 6.55 -19.53
N SER A 164 -8.54 5.97 -18.44
CA SER A 164 -9.43 5.71 -17.30
C SER A 164 -9.36 6.90 -16.34
N SER A 165 -10.24 7.88 -16.57
CA SER A 165 -10.93 8.52 -15.45
C SER A 165 -11.69 7.42 -14.71
N SER A 166 -10.99 6.69 -13.87
CA SER A 166 -11.59 6.27 -12.62
C SER A 166 -10.82 7.01 -11.56
N ASP A 167 -11.51 7.86 -10.82
CA ASP A 167 -11.14 8.39 -9.52
C ASP A 167 -10.75 7.25 -8.56
N LYS A 168 -9.60 6.64 -8.79
CA LYS A 168 -9.08 5.51 -8.00
C LYS A 168 -7.64 5.69 -7.53
N ASP A 169 -6.99 6.82 -7.84
CA ASP A 169 -5.71 7.22 -7.23
C ASP A 169 -5.86 8.30 -6.14
N SER A 170 -7.05 8.89 -5.97
CA SER A 170 -7.35 9.67 -4.76
C SER A 170 -7.56 8.76 -3.55
N VAL A 171 -8.14 7.57 -3.74
CA VAL A 171 -8.42 6.64 -2.64
C VAL A 171 -7.15 6.02 -2.10
N SER A 172 -6.14 5.69 -2.94
CA SER A 172 -4.85 5.22 -2.40
C SER A 172 -4.08 6.34 -1.71
N SER A 173 -4.05 7.56 -2.24
CA SER A 173 -3.36 8.67 -1.57
C SER A 173 -4.03 9.11 -0.28
N ILE A 174 -5.37 9.19 -0.23
CA ILE A 174 -6.13 9.49 1.00
C ILE A 174 -6.02 8.31 1.98
N LYS A 175 -6.09 7.06 1.51
CA LYS A 175 -5.92 5.88 2.38
C LYS A 175 -4.51 5.77 2.93
N GLU A 176 -3.48 6.05 2.13
CA GLU A 176 -2.09 6.10 2.59
C GLU A 176 -1.87 7.28 3.54
N ALA A 177 -2.46 8.45 3.27
CA ALA A 177 -2.42 9.58 4.20
C ALA A 177 -3.16 9.28 5.52
N LEU A 178 -4.31 8.61 5.47
CA LEU A 178 -5.04 8.16 6.66
C LEU A 178 -4.23 7.12 7.42
N LYS A 179 -3.61 6.16 6.73
CA LYS A 179 -2.70 5.20 7.37
C LYS A 179 -1.51 5.88 8.01
N GLU A 180 -0.91 6.87 7.34
CA GLU A 180 0.22 7.63 7.87
C GLU A 180 -0.18 8.37 9.16
N VAL A 181 -1.27 9.13 9.11
CA VAL A 181 -1.79 9.88 10.27
C VAL A 181 -2.18 8.94 11.42
N LEU A 182 -2.83 7.82 11.10
CA LEU A 182 -3.35 6.89 12.11
C LEU A 182 -2.32 5.84 12.55
N SER A 183 -1.15 5.74 11.89
CA SER A 183 -0.11 4.73 12.19
C SER A 183 0.38 4.77 13.63
N GLY A 184 0.44 5.96 14.23
CA GLY A 184 0.79 6.15 15.64
C GLY A 184 -0.26 5.65 16.63
N TRP A 185 -1.46 5.32 16.15
CA TRP A 185 -2.58 4.77 16.92
C TRP A 185 -3.04 3.41 16.39
N ASP A 186 -2.19 2.72 15.60
CA ASP A 186 -2.52 1.39 15.08
C ASP A 186 -2.83 0.41 16.22
N GLY A 187 -4.00 -0.23 16.14
CA GLY A 187 -4.54 -1.11 17.19
C GLY A 187 -5.22 -0.39 18.36
N ASP A 188 -5.14 0.94 18.45
CA ASP A 188 -5.84 1.77 19.44
C ASP A 188 -7.08 2.47 18.86
N VAL A 189 -7.10 2.69 17.53
CA VAL A 189 -8.24 3.26 16.80
C VAL A 189 -8.65 2.38 15.63
N GLU A 190 -9.94 2.41 15.32
CA GLU A 190 -10.48 1.85 14.08
C GLU A 190 -10.95 2.98 13.17
N CYS A 191 -10.79 2.75 11.87
CA CYS A 191 -11.23 3.65 10.82
C CYS A 191 -12.21 2.90 9.91
N PHE A 192 -13.41 3.46 9.72
CA PHE A 192 -14.41 2.92 8.82
C PHE A 192 -15.06 4.04 8.01
N VAL A 193 -15.60 3.68 6.85
CA VAL A 193 -16.29 4.61 5.96
C VAL A 193 -17.76 4.25 5.97
N ARG A 194 -18.61 5.23 6.19
CA ARG A 194 -20.05 5.09 6.01
C ARG A 194 -20.49 6.17 5.03
N GLU A 195 -21.09 5.74 3.92
CA GLU A 195 -21.47 6.61 2.81
C GLU A 195 -20.27 7.42 2.30
N ASP A 196 -20.26 8.74 2.51
CA ASP A 196 -19.22 9.68 2.10
C ASP A 196 -18.31 10.13 3.26
N THR A 197 -18.55 9.62 4.48
CA THR A 197 -17.92 10.12 5.71
C THR A 197 -16.98 9.07 6.32
N VAL A 198 -15.76 9.51 6.65
CA VAL A 198 -14.76 8.72 7.38
C VAL A 198 -14.95 8.90 8.88
N TYR A 199 -15.16 7.80 9.60
CA TYR A 199 -15.24 7.78 11.05
C TYR A 199 -13.98 7.15 11.63
N VAL A 200 -13.40 7.83 12.62
CA VAL A 200 -12.30 7.32 13.44
C VAL A 200 -12.78 7.26 14.87
N ARG A 201 -12.71 6.07 15.49
CA ARG A 201 -13.06 5.90 16.91
C ARG A 201 -12.03 5.08 17.64
N LYS A 202 -11.92 5.34 18.95
CA LYS A 202 -11.09 4.54 19.84
C LYS A 202 -11.65 3.14 19.98
N ILE A 203 -10.79 2.12 19.80
CA ILE A 203 -11.11 0.75 20.13
C ILE A 203 -11.24 0.65 21.66
N LYS A 204 -12.37 0.13 22.12
CA LYS A 204 -12.61 -0.03 23.56
C LYS A 204 -11.73 -1.14 24.13
N ASP A 205 -11.46 -1.07 25.42
CA ASP A 205 -10.75 -2.13 26.12
C ASP A 205 -11.62 -3.41 26.19
N PRO A 206 -11.05 -4.61 25.94
CA PRO A 206 -11.80 -5.87 26.00
C PRO A 206 -12.54 -6.07 27.33
N SER A 207 -11.97 -5.64 28.46
CA SER A 207 -12.59 -5.75 29.79
C SER A 207 -13.91 -4.98 29.92
N THR A 208 -14.19 -4.06 29.00
CA THR A 208 -15.44 -3.30 28.96
C THR A 208 -16.53 -3.96 28.11
N ALA A 209 -16.27 -5.17 27.59
CA ALA A 209 -17.25 -5.96 26.85
C ALA A 209 -18.52 -6.17 27.68
N LYS A 210 -19.68 -5.93 27.06
CA LYS A 210 -21.01 -6.16 27.65
C LYS A 210 -21.77 -7.31 26.99
N LEU A 211 -21.18 -7.87 25.95
CA LEU A 211 -21.74 -8.94 25.15
C LEU A 211 -21.02 -10.23 25.50
N GLU A 212 -21.77 -11.31 25.58
CA GLU A 212 -21.25 -12.62 25.93
C GLU A 212 -21.74 -13.64 24.90
N ILE A 213 -20.83 -14.49 24.44
CA ILE A 213 -21.12 -15.65 23.61
C ILE A 213 -20.82 -16.86 24.49
N ILE A 214 -21.85 -17.58 24.89
CA ILE A 214 -21.75 -18.67 25.86
C ILE A 214 -22.33 -19.93 25.24
N GLU A 215 -21.54 -20.98 25.25
CA GLU A 215 -21.93 -22.31 24.81
C GLU A 215 -23.25 -22.74 25.49
N SER A 216 -24.14 -23.35 24.71
CA SER A 216 -25.47 -23.81 25.17
C SER A 216 -26.43 -22.70 25.67
N LYS A 217 -26.09 -21.41 25.55
CA LYS A 217 -27.01 -20.31 25.87
C LYS A 217 -27.51 -19.57 24.66
N ASN A 218 -26.59 -19.03 23.86
CA ASN A 218 -26.93 -18.14 22.75
C ASN A 218 -26.19 -18.49 21.47
N VAL A 219 -25.59 -19.67 21.41
CA VAL A 219 -24.80 -20.17 20.28
C VAL A 219 -25.58 -21.24 19.56
N ILE A 220 -25.65 -21.15 18.23
CA ILE A 220 -26.12 -22.24 17.38
C ILE A 220 -24.93 -23.18 17.19
N TYR A 221 -24.91 -24.28 17.95
CA TYR A 221 -23.71 -25.09 18.14
C TYR A 221 -23.11 -25.61 16.82
N ASP A 222 -23.95 -26.08 15.89
CA ASP A 222 -23.52 -26.62 14.60
C ASP A 222 -22.92 -25.57 13.64
N SER A 223 -22.98 -24.30 14.00
CA SER A 223 -22.42 -23.20 13.20
C SER A 223 -21.00 -22.79 13.59
N VAL A 224 -20.45 -23.37 14.67
CA VAL A 224 -19.15 -22.98 15.20
C VAL A 224 -18.03 -23.50 14.29
N SER A 225 -17.24 -22.57 13.75
CA SER A 225 -16.02 -22.85 12.98
C SER A 225 -14.86 -22.09 13.62
N VAL A 226 -13.77 -22.81 13.89
CA VAL A 226 -12.61 -22.28 14.62
C VAL A 226 -11.37 -22.44 13.76
N THR A 227 -10.68 -21.33 13.50
CA THR A 227 -9.31 -21.31 13.01
C THR A 227 -8.38 -21.08 14.19
N ASP A 228 -7.65 -22.11 14.57
CA ASP A 228 -6.75 -22.07 15.73
C ASP A 228 -5.50 -21.22 15.46
N VAL A 229 -4.86 -20.80 16.55
CA VAL A 229 -3.64 -19.99 16.54
C VAL A 229 -2.47 -20.81 16.00
N ASN A 230 -1.60 -20.21 15.20
CA ASN A 230 -0.37 -20.88 14.74
C ASN A 230 0.51 -21.26 15.95
N PRO A 231 1.02 -22.50 16.08
CA PRO A 231 1.92 -22.89 17.17
C PRO A 231 3.18 -22.02 17.30
N SER A 232 3.64 -21.37 16.22
CA SER A 232 4.79 -20.46 16.25
C SER A 232 4.47 -19.03 16.68
N THR A 233 3.23 -18.75 17.13
CA THR A 233 2.80 -17.41 17.53
C THR A 233 3.53 -16.95 18.78
N VAL A 234 4.06 -15.72 18.74
CA VAL A 234 4.67 -15.10 19.91
C VAL A 234 3.64 -14.97 21.04
N ASN A 235 3.99 -15.49 22.22
CA ASN A 235 3.11 -15.51 23.39
C ASN A 235 3.74 -14.84 24.63
N SER A 236 4.86 -14.15 24.45
CA SER A 236 5.50 -13.29 25.44
C SER A 236 6.26 -12.17 24.73
N LEU A 237 5.91 -10.91 25.01
CA LEU A 237 6.54 -9.73 24.42
C LEU A 237 7.21 -8.90 25.52
N LYS A 238 8.50 -8.61 25.33
CA LYS A 238 9.28 -7.69 26.17
C LYS A 238 9.50 -6.38 25.42
N VAL A 239 9.06 -5.27 26.02
CA VAL A 239 9.27 -3.92 25.48
C VAL A 239 10.22 -3.15 26.37
N ASN A 240 11.41 -2.85 25.85
CA ASN A 240 12.40 -2.05 26.54
C ASN A 240 12.05 -0.56 26.39
N TYR A 241 11.88 0.14 27.51
CA TYR A 241 11.66 1.59 27.56
C TYR A 241 12.59 2.22 28.58
N LYS A 242 13.60 2.96 28.10
CA LYS A 242 14.67 3.53 28.94
C LYS A 242 15.29 2.41 29.81
N ASN A 243 15.14 2.51 31.13
CA ASN A 243 15.67 1.55 32.10
C ASN A 243 14.60 0.57 32.63
N ARG A 244 13.46 0.45 31.93
CA ARG A 244 12.34 -0.40 32.32
C ARG A 244 12.01 -1.40 31.21
N VAL A 245 11.41 -2.51 31.61
CA VAL A 245 10.89 -3.54 30.70
C VAL A 245 9.41 -3.73 30.98
N ILE A 246 8.58 -3.55 29.96
CA ILE A 246 7.16 -3.90 29.99
C ILE A 246 7.04 -5.32 29.43
N VAL A 247 6.31 -6.19 30.11
CA VAL A 247 6.12 -7.58 29.68
C VAL A 247 4.63 -7.84 29.48
N ILE A 248 4.27 -8.32 28.29
CA ILE A 248 2.91 -8.78 27.95
C ILE A 248 3.00 -10.28 27.67
N GLU A 249 2.14 -11.08 28.29
CA GLU A 249 2.20 -12.55 28.18
C GLU A 249 0.81 -13.16 28.04
N ASP A 250 0.72 -14.21 27.22
CA ASP A 250 -0.44 -15.10 27.15
C ASP A 250 -0.11 -16.43 27.81
N LYS A 251 -0.60 -16.62 29.03
CA LYS A 251 -0.34 -17.83 29.82
C LYS A 251 -1.03 -19.07 29.26
N ASN A 252 -2.14 -18.91 28.55
CA ASN A 252 -2.86 -20.04 27.97
C ASN A 252 -2.12 -20.57 26.75
N LEU A 253 -1.66 -19.69 25.87
CA LEU A 253 -0.81 -20.08 24.74
C LEU A 253 0.54 -20.64 25.19
N GLN A 254 1.15 -20.08 26.25
CA GLN A 254 2.38 -20.64 26.83
C GLN A 254 2.19 -22.09 27.32
N LYS A 255 1.03 -22.41 27.92
CA LYS A 255 0.72 -23.79 28.32
C LYS A 255 0.55 -24.72 27.12
N ARG A 256 -0.03 -24.24 26.02
CA ARG A 256 -0.32 -25.04 24.81
C ARG A 256 0.91 -25.27 23.93
N PHE A 257 1.74 -24.25 23.73
CA PHE A 257 2.81 -24.24 22.74
C PHE A 257 4.22 -24.00 23.31
N GLY A 258 4.34 -23.80 24.63
CA GLY A 258 5.59 -23.36 25.26
C GLY A 258 5.83 -21.86 25.11
N LYS A 259 6.85 -21.34 25.80
CA LYS A 259 7.15 -19.90 25.77
C LYS A 259 7.86 -19.51 24.49
N ILE A 260 7.26 -18.61 23.71
CA ILE A 260 7.80 -18.04 22.48
C ILE A 260 7.91 -16.53 22.69
N GLU A 261 9.14 -16.04 22.83
CA GLU A 261 9.44 -14.66 23.20
C GLU A 261 9.78 -13.77 21.99
N SER A 262 9.33 -12.51 22.03
CA SER A 262 9.81 -11.43 21.17
C SER A 262 10.22 -10.23 22.01
N GLN A 263 11.13 -9.41 21.48
CA GLN A 263 11.64 -8.23 22.16
C GLN A 263 11.72 -7.04 21.21
N VAL A 264 11.24 -5.88 21.67
CA VAL A 264 11.25 -4.61 20.94
C VAL A 264 11.66 -3.45 21.84
N SER A 265 12.13 -2.36 21.24
CA SER A 265 12.56 -1.16 21.98
C SER A 265 11.68 0.04 21.64
N ALA A 266 11.10 0.67 22.65
CA ALA A 266 10.27 1.87 22.51
C ALA A 266 11.14 3.13 22.59
N SER A 267 11.98 3.36 21.57
CA SER A 267 12.99 4.44 21.59
C SER A 267 12.40 5.86 21.41
N ASN A 268 11.24 5.96 20.76
CA ASN A 268 10.66 7.23 20.30
C ASN A 268 9.43 7.70 21.13
N VAL A 269 9.14 7.04 22.27
CA VAL A 269 8.00 7.40 23.14
C VAL A 269 8.45 8.28 24.31
N LYS A 270 7.62 9.25 24.70
CA LYS A 270 8.00 10.27 25.69
C LYS A 270 7.59 9.91 27.12
N SER A 271 6.57 9.08 27.27
CA SER A 271 5.95 8.75 28.55
C SER A 271 5.76 7.24 28.76
N MET A 272 5.62 6.81 30.01
CA MET A 272 5.32 5.40 30.34
C MET A 272 3.97 4.96 29.75
N LYS A 273 2.98 5.85 29.76
CA LYS A 273 1.65 5.60 29.18
C LYS A 273 1.73 5.36 27.66
N GLU A 274 2.56 6.13 26.96
CA GLU A 274 2.84 5.89 25.54
C GLU A 274 3.61 4.58 25.32
N ALA A 275 4.56 4.24 26.20
CA ALA A 275 5.27 2.96 26.12
C ALA A 275 4.34 1.75 26.31
N GLU A 276 3.34 1.85 27.18
CA GLU A 276 2.30 0.83 27.34
C GLU A 276 1.37 0.73 26.12
N SER A 277 0.99 1.87 25.50
CA SER A 277 0.25 1.85 24.23
C SER A 277 1.08 1.20 23.12
N PHE A 278 2.34 1.60 22.99
CA PHE A 278 3.28 1.00 22.05
C PHE A 278 3.39 -0.52 22.25
N ALA A 279 3.52 -0.97 23.50
CA ALA A 279 3.58 -2.40 23.81
C ALA A 279 2.31 -3.15 23.38
N ARG A 280 1.12 -2.57 23.61
CA ARG A 280 -0.15 -3.13 23.13
C ARG A 280 -0.24 -3.17 21.60
N THR A 281 0.21 -2.11 20.91
CA THR A 281 0.26 -2.06 19.45
C THR A 281 1.16 -3.16 18.88
N GLU A 282 2.37 -3.32 19.42
CA GLU A 282 3.31 -4.37 19.01
C GLU A 282 2.78 -5.78 19.33
N TRP A 283 2.13 -5.94 20.47
CA TRP A 283 1.45 -7.19 20.81
C TRP A 283 0.36 -7.56 19.81
N ASN A 284 -0.52 -6.60 19.47
CA ASN A 284 -1.58 -6.80 18.48
C ASN A 284 -0.99 -7.13 17.10
N LYS A 285 0.10 -6.46 16.69
CA LYS A 285 0.81 -6.76 15.43
C LYS A 285 1.23 -8.22 15.34
N LEU A 286 1.85 -8.75 16.40
CA LEU A 286 2.34 -10.13 16.44
C LEU A 286 1.21 -11.16 16.35
N ARG A 287 0.00 -10.83 16.86
CA ARG A 287 -1.18 -11.70 16.76
C ARG A 287 -1.86 -11.63 15.38
N ARG A 288 -1.71 -10.54 14.61
CA ARG A 288 -2.41 -10.36 13.33
C ARG A 288 -2.09 -11.43 12.28
N ASP A 289 -0.84 -11.84 12.20
CA ASP A 289 -0.39 -12.80 11.20
C ASP A 289 -0.75 -14.26 11.54
N ASN A 290 -1.22 -14.53 12.76
CA ASN A 290 -1.35 -15.90 13.29
C ASN A 290 -2.50 -16.14 14.29
N GLY A 291 -3.38 -15.16 14.50
CA GLY A 291 -4.33 -15.19 15.61
C GLY A 291 -5.60 -16.01 15.36
N HIS A 292 -6.43 -16.08 16.40
CA HIS A 292 -7.58 -16.94 16.47
C HIS A 292 -8.78 -16.34 15.74
N ILE A 293 -9.44 -17.13 14.87
CA ILE A 293 -10.68 -16.72 14.21
C ILE A 293 -11.80 -17.64 14.64
N LEU A 294 -12.90 -17.05 15.10
CA LEU A 294 -14.14 -17.74 15.42
C LEU A 294 -15.23 -17.25 14.47
N GLU A 295 -15.84 -18.18 13.75
CA GLU A 295 -17.08 -17.95 13.00
C GLU A 295 -18.21 -18.69 13.72
N VAL A 296 -19.27 -17.99 14.07
CA VAL A 296 -20.37 -18.55 14.87
C VAL A 296 -21.67 -17.83 14.59
N LYS A 297 -22.78 -18.56 14.54
CA LYS A 297 -24.12 -17.99 14.59
C LYS A 297 -24.64 -17.96 16.02
N VAL A 298 -25.21 -16.83 16.40
CA VAL A 298 -25.80 -16.60 17.72
C VAL A 298 -27.25 -16.15 17.63
N ILE A 299 -27.98 -16.28 18.73
CA ILE A 299 -29.32 -15.70 18.85
C ILE A 299 -29.24 -14.19 18.64
N GLY A 300 -30.16 -13.67 17.84
CA GLY A 300 -30.23 -12.28 17.42
C GLY A 300 -30.42 -11.31 18.58
N HIS A 301 -29.70 -10.19 18.50
CA HIS A 301 -29.82 -9.08 19.45
C HIS A 301 -29.36 -7.77 18.80
N THR A 302 -30.09 -6.69 19.05
CA THR A 302 -29.76 -5.30 18.61
C THR A 302 -28.39 -4.77 19.04
N LYS A 303 -27.74 -5.42 20.00
CA LYS A 303 -26.44 -5.00 20.55
C LYS A 303 -25.26 -5.61 19.81
N TRP A 304 -25.47 -6.69 19.05
CA TRP A 304 -24.41 -7.23 18.18
C TRP A 304 -24.04 -6.17 17.15
N LYS A 305 -22.78 -5.74 17.17
CA LYS A 305 -22.25 -4.69 16.29
C LYS A 305 -20.80 -4.99 15.92
N ALA A 306 -20.45 -4.80 14.66
CA ALA A 306 -19.04 -4.77 14.26
C ALA A 306 -18.29 -3.68 15.05
N GLY A 307 -17.11 -4.06 15.54
CA GLY A 307 -16.29 -3.24 16.40
C GLY A 307 -16.58 -3.30 17.90
N ALA A 308 -17.40 -4.26 18.34
CA ALA A 308 -17.60 -4.56 19.75
C ALA A 308 -16.73 -5.73 20.21
N TRP A 309 -16.23 -5.65 21.44
CA TRP A 309 -15.66 -6.79 22.15
C TRP A 309 -16.77 -7.63 22.81
N CYS A 310 -16.56 -8.93 22.78
CA CYS A 310 -17.43 -9.92 23.39
C CYS A 310 -16.61 -10.88 24.25
N ARG A 311 -17.14 -11.26 25.40
CA ARG A 311 -16.61 -12.36 26.19
C ARG A 311 -17.07 -13.67 25.54
N VAL A 312 -16.15 -14.52 25.12
CA VAL A 312 -16.45 -15.79 24.48
C VAL A 312 -16.06 -16.92 25.43
N TYR A 313 -17.03 -17.78 25.74
CA TYR A 313 -16.84 -18.97 26.56
C TYR A 313 -17.44 -20.17 25.83
N LEU A 314 -16.58 -20.89 25.10
CA LEU A 314 -16.87 -22.11 24.36
C LEU A 314 -15.92 -23.23 24.84
N PRO A 315 -16.17 -23.82 26.02
CA PRO A 315 -15.29 -24.84 26.59
C PRO A 315 -15.09 -26.05 25.66
N SER A 316 -16.09 -26.46 24.86
CA SER A 316 -15.94 -27.57 23.90
C SER A 316 -14.91 -27.30 22.81
N PHE A 317 -14.59 -26.03 22.58
CA PHE A 317 -13.59 -25.58 21.62
C PHE A 317 -12.32 -25.04 22.29
N SER A 318 -12.19 -25.19 23.61
CA SER A 318 -11.09 -24.63 24.41
C SER A 318 -10.95 -23.10 24.29
N ILE A 319 -12.08 -22.39 24.11
CA ILE A 319 -12.10 -20.93 23.99
C ILE A 319 -12.63 -20.32 25.27
N ASP A 320 -11.76 -19.58 25.95
CA ASP A 320 -12.07 -18.71 27.06
C ASP A 320 -11.25 -17.42 26.86
N ASP A 321 -11.80 -16.47 26.10
CA ASP A 321 -11.14 -15.19 25.84
C ASP A 321 -12.15 -14.07 25.55
N TYR A 322 -11.65 -12.84 25.41
CA TYR A 322 -12.36 -11.75 24.78
C TYR A 322 -12.03 -11.71 23.28
N MET A 323 -13.07 -11.66 22.45
CA MET A 323 -12.90 -11.58 21.00
C MET A 323 -13.66 -10.39 20.42
N TYR A 324 -13.07 -9.76 19.42
CA TYR A 324 -13.55 -8.58 18.72
C TYR A 324 -14.37 -8.98 17.50
N ILE A 325 -15.58 -8.43 17.38
CA ILE A 325 -16.46 -8.68 16.23
C ILE A 325 -15.95 -7.90 15.00
N THR A 326 -15.47 -8.62 14.00
CA THR A 326 -14.96 -8.05 12.74
C THR A 326 -15.98 -8.04 11.62
N LYS A 327 -16.98 -8.93 11.66
CA LYS A 327 -18.12 -8.98 10.75
C LYS A 327 -19.35 -9.42 11.52
N MET A 328 -20.49 -8.93 11.07
CA MET A 328 -21.80 -9.41 11.47
C MET A 328 -22.69 -9.45 10.23
N SER A 329 -23.57 -10.43 10.15
CA SER A 329 -24.76 -10.39 9.30
C SER A 329 -25.96 -10.85 10.11
N GLN A 330 -27.12 -10.33 9.78
CA GLN A 330 -28.37 -10.71 10.40
C GLN A 330 -29.20 -11.45 9.36
N GLU A 331 -29.71 -12.59 9.75
CA GLU A 331 -30.62 -13.40 8.94
C GLU A 331 -31.91 -13.54 9.75
N ASP A 332 -33.03 -13.26 9.09
CA ASP A 332 -34.35 -13.61 9.58
C ASP A 332 -34.74 -14.90 8.85
N SER A 333 -34.63 -16.03 9.53
CA SER A 333 -34.92 -17.35 8.97
C SER A 333 -36.04 -17.98 9.79
N ASP A 334 -37.19 -18.19 9.16
CA ASP A 334 -38.34 -18.91 9.74
C ASP A 334 -38.80 -18.39 11.12
N GLY A 335 -38.69 -17.08 11.36
CA GLY A 335 -39.11 -16.43 12.61
C GLY A 335 -38.05 -16.42 13.71
N ASP A 336 -36.91 -17.07 13.50
CA ASP A 336 -35.75 -16.98 14.37
C ASP A 336 -34.81 -15.88 13.88
N TRP A 337 -34.62 -14.87 14.73
CA TRP A 337 -33.63 -13.83 14.49
C TRP A 337 -32.25 -14.38 14.81
N ILE A 338 -31.39 -14.54 13.80
CA ILE A 338 -30.05 -15.11 13.94
C ILE A 338 -29.01 -14.09 13.50
N CYS A 339 -27.88 -14.05 14.21
CA CYS A 339 -26.73 -13.21 13.85
C CYS A 339 -25.50 -14.09 13.57
N SER A 340 -25.00 -14.04 12.35
CA SER A 340 -23.72 -14.66 11.98
C SER A 340 -22.58 -13.69 12.34
N LEU A 341 -21.61 -14.13 13.12
CA LEU A 341 -20.51 -13.32 13.63
C LEU A 341 -19.16 -13.91 13.20
N THR A 342 -18.22 -13.04 12.80
CA THR A 342 -16.80 -13.39 12.67
C THR A 342 -16.02 -12.61 13.71
N LEU A 343 -15.38 -13.31 14.65
CA LEU A 343 -14.62 -12.75 15.74
C LEU A 343 -13.12 -13.05 15.62
N ARG A 344 -12.29 -12.16 16.18
CA ARG A 344 -10.85 -12.34 16.30
C ARG A 344 -10.37 -11.99 17.71
N ASP A 345 -9.28 -12.58 18.15
CA ASP A 345 -8.66 -12.33 19.46
C ASP A 345 -7.79 -11.05 19.50
N TYR A 346 -7.80 -10.27 18.41
CA TYR A 346 -7.14 -8.97 18.29
C TYR A 346 -8.03 -7.99 17.51
N PRO A 347 -7.88 -6.67 17.75
CA PRO A 347 -8.58 -5.67 16.96
C PRO A 347 -7.94 -5.49 15.57
N PRO A 348 -8.72 -5.12 14.53
CA PRO A 348 -8.22 -4.97 13.17
C PRO A 348 -7.13 -3.88 13.05
N SER A 349 -6.20 -4.08 12.12
CA SER A 349 -5.26 -3.04 11.66
C SER A 349 -5.97 -1.97 10.83
N LEU A 350 -5.29 -0.84 10.62
CA LEU A 350 -5.62 0.15 9.59
C LEU A 350 -5.41 -0.40 8.16
N GLY A 351 -6.25 -1.37 7.79
CA GLY A 351 -6.35 -2.07 6.51
C GLY A 351 -6.73 -3.53 6.77
N GLU A 352 -7.83 -4.09 6.26
CA GLU A 352 -8.66 -3.74 5.09
C GLU A 352 -10.08 -3.27 5.46
N PRO A 353 -10.57 -2.14 4.89
CA PRO A 353 -12.00 -1.85 4.91
C PRO A 353 -12.72 -2.85 3.99
N LYS A 354 -13.64 -3.62 4.57
CA LYS A 354 -14.60 -4.41 3.81
C LYS A 354 -15.61 -3.44 3.21
N LYS A 355 -15.88 -3.56 1.91
CA LYS A 355 -17.11 -3.00 1.36
C LYS A 355 -18.26 -3.70 2.07
N GLU A 356 -19.11 -2.97 2.77
CA GLU A 356 -20.47 -3.45 2.98
C GLU A 356 -21.07 -3.57 1.59
N SER A 357 -21.45 -4.79 1.21
CA SER A 357 -22.31 -5.01 0.06
C SER A 357 -23.61 -4.29 0.36
N GLY A 358 -23.79 -3.14 -0.28
CA GLY A 358 -25.06 -2.43 -0.27
C GLY A 358 -26.16 -3.40 -0.70
N GLU A 359 -27.20 -3.47 0.10
CA GLU A 359 -28.46 -4.12 -0.22
C GLU A 359 -28.88 -3.71 -1.63
N GLU A 360 -29.05 -4.70 -2.51
CA GLU A 360 -29.82 -4.51 -3.72
C GLU A 360 -31.24 -4.14 -3.29
N ASN A 361 -31.57 -2.85 -3.40
CA ASN A 361 -32.95 -2.40 -3.37
C ASN A 361 -33.67 -3.02 -4.59
N THR A 362 -34.23 -4.21 -4.41
CA THR A 362 -35.38 -4.64 -5.20
C THR A 362 -36.62 -3.91 -4.69
N LYS A 363 -36.94 -2.77 -5.30
CA LYS A 363 -38.25 -2.47 -5.90
C LYS A 363 -38.25 -1.12 -6.60
#